data_AF-A0AA86RZM3-F1
#
_entry.id   AF-A0AA86RZM3-F1
#
_cell.length_a   1.000
_cell.length_b   1.000
_cell.length_c   1.000
_cell.angle_alpha   90.00
_cell.angle_beta   90.00
_cell.angle_gamma   90.00
#
_symmetry.space_group_name_H-M   'P 1'
#
loop_
_entity.id
_entity.type
_entity.pdbx_description
1 polymer ?
#
loop_
_entity_poly.entity_id
_entity_poly.type
_entity_poly.pdbx_seq_one_letter_code
_entity_poly.pdbx_strand_id
1 'polypeptide(L)'
;MNKNSNVITEPPQYLDQLDAKLPPIDAQGHLVTNNFMTPLIKTIRKQHNMYMCNVNPVSQKLQAKSAGQLIAQQWNKQIDLHRSTGKPMKSLLSQLFTTNKQIITVLLVYVPITSLCGVCSPISVHQFICFDSAIILRL
;
A
#
# COMPACT_ATOMS: atom_id res chain seq x y z
N MET A 1 52.09 -16.16 -14.13
CA MET A 1 50.83 -15.50 -14.54
C MET A 1 49.69 -16.42 -14.13
N ASN A 2 48.95 -16.09 -13.07
CA ASN A 2 47.77 -16.86 -12.65
C ASN A 2 46.62 -15.87 -12.46
N LYS A 3 45.70 -15.81 -13.43
CA LYS A 3 44.55 -14.90 -13.43
C LYS A 3 43.35 -15.60 -12.83
N ASN A 4 42.81 -14.96 -11.80
CA ASN A 4 41.40 -14.97 -11.40
C ASN A 4 40.80 -16.30 -10.97
N SER A 5 41.09 -16.67 -9.72
CA SER A 5 40.08 -17.32 -8.89
C SER A 5 38.89 -16.34 -8.76
N ASN A 6 37.80 -16.63 -9.47
CA ASN A 6 36.50 -16.03 -9.18
C ASN A 6 36.11 -16.50 -7.77
N VAL A 7 36.48 -15.71 -6.77
CA VAL A 7 35.94 -15.85 -5.42
C VAL A 7 34.47 -15.47 -5.54
N ILE A 8 33.61 -16.48 -5.63
CA ILE A 8 32.19 -16.33 -5.34
C ILE A 8 32.14 -16.11 -3.82
N THR A 9 32.34 -14.86 -3.40
CA THR A 9 32.04 -14.44 -2.03
C THR A 9 30.56 -14.69 -1.84
N GLU A 10 30.22 -15.63 -0.96
CA GLU A 10 28.84 -15.80 -0.50
C GLU A 10 28.29 -14.43 -0.08
N PRO A 11 27.05 -14.11 -0.45
CA PRO A 11 26.43 -12.86 -0.05
C PRO A 11 26.50 -12.75 1.49
N PRO A 12 26.96 -11.60 2.04
CA PRO A 12 27.07 -11.45 3.49
C PRO A 12 25.77 -11.85 4.22
N GLN A 13 25.89 -12.60 5.32
CA GLN A 13 24.75 -13.16 6.09
C GLN A 13 23.72 -12.12 6.57
N TYR A 14 24.09 -10.82 6.60
CA TYR A 14 23.16 -9.75 6.98
C TYR A 14 22.16 -9.38 5.87
N LEU A 15 22.37 -9.83 4.63
CA LEU A 15 21.52 -9.48 3.48
C LEU A 15 20.10 -10.06 3.58
N ASP A 16 19.92 -11.14 4.35
CA ASP A 16 18.63 -11.76 4.60
C ASP A 16 17.88 -11.17 5.80
N GLN A 17 18.48 -10.21 6.51
CA GLN A 17 17.87 -9.54 7.65
C GLN A 17 17.31 -8.18 7.26
N LEU A 18 16.12 -7.85 7.79
CA LEU A 18 15.48 -6.56 7.58
C LEU A 18 16.26 -5.45 8.30
N ASP A 19 16.63 -4.38 7.60
CA ASP A 19 17.32 -3.25 8.23
C ASP A 19 16.32 -2.35 8.97
N ALA A 20 16.31 -2.45 10.30
CA ALA A 20 15.47 -1.64 11.17
C ALA A 20 15.83 -0.14 11.17
N LYS A 21 16.98 0.25 10.60
CA LYS A 21 17.39 1.66 10.47
C LYS A 21 16.73 2.36 9.29
N LEU A 22 16.16 1.62 8.34
CA LEU A 22 15.44 2.22 7.23
C LEU A 22 14.12 2.85 7.74
N PRO A 23 13.74 4.02 7.21
CA PRO A 23 12.47 4.64 7.58
C PRO A 23 11.31 3.74 7.17
N PRO A 24 10.26 3.62 8.01
CA PRO A 24 9.14 2.75 7.69
C PRO A 24 8.34 3.28 6.49
N ILE A 25 7.79 2.35 5.70
CA ILE A 25 7.12 2.63 4.41
C ILE A 25 6.01 3.68 4.57
N ASP A 26 5.21 3.57 5.63
CA ASP A 26 4.04 4.39 5.89
C ASP A 26 4.36 5.75 6.52
N ALA A 27 5.62 6.01 6.90
CA ALA A 27 6.06 7.33 7.36
C ALA A 27 6.58 8.21 6.21
N GLN A 28 6.62 7.71 4.98
CA GLN A 28 7.21 8.42 3.84
C GLN A 28 6.14 9.28 3.15
N GLY A 29 6.37 10.60 3.03
CA GLY A 29 5.41 11.59 2.53
C GLY A 29 5.01 11.49 1.03
N HIS A 30 5.36 10.41 0.34
CA HIS A 30 5.13 10.22 -1.10
C HIS A 30 4.34 8.94 -1.42
N LEU A 31 3.26 8.69 -0.68
CA LEU A 31 2.45 7.48 -0.80
C LEU A 31 1.59 7.43 -2.07
N VAL A 32 1.20 8.57 -2.64
CA VAL A 32 0.31 8.61 -3.83
C VAL A 32 1.02 8.12 -5.09
N THR A 33 2.29 8.49 -5.28
CA THR A 33 3.09 8.12 -6.45
C THR A 33 4.05 6.98 -6.19
N ASN A 34 4.06 6.44 -4.96
CA ASN A 34 5.02 5.43 -4.50
C ASN A 34 6.49 5.82 -4.72
N ASN A 35 6.80 7.13 -4.72
CA ASN A 35 8.17 7.61 -5.03
C ASN A 35 9.20 7.14 -3.99
N PHE A 36 8.74 6.71 -2.82
CA PHE A 36 9.59 6.08 -1.82
C PHE A 36 10.22 4.75 -2.29
N MET A 37 9.65 4.09 -3.30
CA MET A 37 10.21 2.87 -3.89
C MET A 37 11.39 3.15 -4.83
N THR A 38 11.53 4.39 -5.34
CA THR A 38 12.61 4.79 -6.25
C THR A 38 14.02 4.39 -5.77
N PRO A 39 14.43 4.64 -4.51
CA PRO A 39 15.74 4.18 -4.01
C PRO A 39 15.88 2.65 -4.05
N LEU A 40 14.86 1.90 -3.65
CA LEU A 40 14.87 0.43 -3.69
C LEU A 40 15.05 -0.08 -5.13
N ILE A 41 14.30 0.49 -6.09
CA ILE A 41 14.38 0.14 -7.51
C ILE A 41 15.80 0.41 -8.05
N LYS A 42 16.40 1.56 -7.69
CA LYS A 42 17.77 1.89 -8.08
C LYS A 42 18.79 0.92 -7.49
N THR A 43 18.60 0.49 -6.24
CA THR A 43 19.47 -0.48 -5.56
C THR A 43 19.39 -1.86 -6.20
N ILE A 44 18.17 -2.38 -6.44
CA ILE A 44 17.95 -3.67 -7.11
C ILE A 44 18.54 -3.64 -8.52
N ARG A 45 18.36 -2.55 -9.26
CA ARG A 45 18.92 -2.39 -10.61
C ARG A 45 20.45 -2.45 -10.64
N LYS A 46 21.13 -1.99 -9.58
CA LYS A 46 22.59 -2.05 -9.45
C LYS A 46 23.08 -3.41 -8.95
N GLN A 47 22.36 -4.02 -8.02
CA GLN A 47 22.75 -5.26 -7.34
C GLN A 47 22.28 -6.53 -8.07
N HIS A 48 21.37 -6.41 -9.03
CA HIS A 48 20.69 -7.51 -9.75
C HIS A 48 19.85 -8.47 -8.89
N ASN A 49 19.93 -8.37 -7.56
CA ASN A 49 19.17 -9.15 -6.61
C ASN A 49 18.46 -8.23 -5.61
N MET A 50 17.34 -8.71 -5.07
CA MET A 50 16.65 -8.07 -3.96
C MET A 50 17.02 -8.79 -2.66
N TYR A 51 17.51 -8.03 -1.69
CA TYR A 51 17.87 -8.49 -0.36
C TYR A 51 16.94 -7.88 0.68
N MET A 52 16.68 -8.58 1.79
CA MET A 52 15.78 -8.13 2.85
C MET A 52 16.28 -6.86 3.52
N CYS A 53 17.60 -6.67 3.61
CA CYS A 53 18.20 -5.45 4.17
C CYS A 53 17.86 -4.18 3.38
N ASN A 54 17.46 -4.32 2.11
CA ASN A 54 17.08 -3.18 1.27
C ASN A 54 15.60 -2.80 1.44
N VAL A 55 14.80 -3.68 2.04
CA VAL A 55 13.36 -3.49 2.16
C VAL A 55 13.06 -2.63 3.39
N ASN A 56 12.39 -1.51 3.16
CA ASN A 56 11.92 -0.65 4.24
C ASN A 56 10.97 -1.43 5.18
N PRO A 57 11.11 -1.29 6.51
CA PRO A 57 10.21 -1.95 7.45
C PRO A 57 8.80 -1.36 7.38
N VAL A 58 7.81 -2.12 7.86
CA VAL A 58 6.46 -1.60 8.12
C VAL A 58 6.41 -0.96 9.51
N SER A 59 5.66 0.13 9.69
CA SER A 59 5.48 0.69 11.04
C SER A 59 4.84 -0.32 11.99
N GLN A 60 5.03 -0.06 13.28
CA GLN A 60 4.38 -0.81 14.34
C GLN A 60 2.87 -0.90 14.21
N LYS A 61 2.18 0.03 13.53
CA LYS A 61 0.72 -0.02 13.36
C LYS A 61 0.27 -1.09 12.36
N LEU A 62 1.10 -1.36 11.36
CA LEU A 62 0.83 -2.31 10.28
C LEU A 62 1.39 -3.72 10.57
N GLN A 63 2.14 -3.87 11.66
CA GLN A 63 2.64 -5.17 12.08
C GLN A 63 1.49 -6.11 12.49
N ALA A 64 1.57 -7.38 12.09
CA ALA A 64 0.52 -8.36 12.36
C ALA A 64 0.20 -8.50 13.87
N LYS A 65 1.22 -8.39 14.72
CA LYS A 65 1.07 -8.48 16.18
C LYS A 65 0.18 -7.37 16.74
N SER A 66 0.42 -6.12 16.36
CA SER A 66 -0.33 -4.97 16.87
C SER A 66 -1.74 -4.92 16.27
N ALA A 67 -1.89 -5.19 14.97
CA ALA A 67 -3.18 -5.29 14.31
C ALA A 67 -4.04 -6.41 14.94
N GLY A 68 -3.45 -7.57 15.22
CA GLY A 68 -4.11 -8.69 15.90
C GLY A 68 -4.53 -8.35 17.33
N GLN A 69 -3.68 -7.65 18.08
CA GLN A 69 -4.03 -7.17 19.43
C GLN A 69 -5.21 -6.21 19.42
N LEU A 70 -5.26 -5.29 18.44
CA LEU A 70 -6.35 -4.32 18.32
C LEU A 70 -7.69 -5.02 18.04
N ILE A 71 -7.70 -5.99 17.12
CA ILE A 71 -8.88 -6.81 16.83
C ILE A 71 -9.29 -7.63 18.06
N ALA A 72 -8.34 -8.26 18.75
CA ALA A 72 -8.61 -9.04 19.96
C ALA A 72 -9.22 -8.17 21.08
N GLN A 73 -8.70 -6.97 21.30
CA GLN A 73 -9.27 -6.02 22.28
C GLN A 73 -10.69 -5.58 21.91
N GLN A 74 -10.93 -5.28 20.63
CA GLN A 74 -12.25 -4.94 20.11
C GLN A 74 -13.24 -6.10 20.26
N TRP A 75 -12.78 -7.34 20.07
CA TRP A 75 -13.58 -8.55 20.23
C TRP A 75 -13.92 -8.81 21.71
N ASN A 76 -12.95 -8.70 22.60
CA ASN A 76 -13.18 -8.88 24.04
C ASN A 76 -14.17 -7.83 24.59
N LYS A 77 -14.07 -6.57 24.13
CA LYS A 77 -15.07 -5.53 24.46
C LYS A 77 -16.49 -5.90 24.03
N GLN A 78 -16.66 -6.54 22.87
CA GLN A 78 -17.97 -7.02 22.41
C GLN A 78 -18.50 -8.16 23.30
N ILE A 79 -17.62 -9.08 23.73
CA ILE A 79 -17.99 -10.15 24.68
C ILE A 79 -18.48 -9.56 25.99
N ASP A 80 -17.76 -8.59 26.54
CA ASP A 80 -18.14 -7.94 27.81
C ASP A 80 -19.44 -7.14 27.68
N LEU A 81 -19.65 -6.50 26.54
CA LEU A 81 -20.88 -5.77 26.24
C LEU A 81 -22.07 -6.73 26.08
N HIS A 82 -21.87 -7.89 25.45
CA HIS A 82 -22.86 -8.95 25.38
C HIS A 82 -23.22 -9.47 26.79
N ARG A 83 -22.22 -9.74 27.63
CA ARG A 83 -22.42 -10.20 29.02
C ARG A 83 -23.17 -9.19 29.89
N SER A 84 -22.89 -7.90 29.73
CA SER A 84 -23.50 -6.83 30.53
C SER A 84 -24.87 -6.38 30.05
N THR A 85 -25.15 -6.45 28.75
CA THR A 85 -26.41 -5.93 28.17
C THR A 85 -27.36 -6.99 27.65
N GLY A 86 -26.92 -8.26 27.52
CA GLY A 86 -27.70 -9.35 26.94
C GLY A 86 -28.00 -9.20 25.43
N LYS A 87 -27.49 -8.16 24.77
CA LYS A 87 -27.73 -7.89 23.34
C LYS A 87 -26.92 -8.84 22.47
N PRO A 88 -27.43 -9.31 21.32
CA PRO A 88 -26.70 -10.21 20.44
C PRO A 88 -25.36 -9.61 20.00
N MET A 89 -24.31 -10.43 20.07
CA MET A 89 -22.96 -10.03 19.70
C MET A 89 -22.87 -9.77 18.19
N LYS A 90 -22.14 -8.72 17.77
CA LYS A 90 -21.96 -8.46 16.33
C LYS A 90 -21.02 -9.52 15.73
N SER A 91 -21.27 -9.84 14.46
CA SER A 91 -20.38 -10.71 13.68
C SER A 91 -18.94 -10.17 13.66
N LEU A 92 -17.97 -11.09 13.68
CA LEU A 92 -16.55 -10.78 13.52
C LEU A 92 -16.28 -9.94 12.26
N LEU A 93 -17.02 -10.21 11.18
CA LEU A 93 -16.91 -9.45 9.94
C LEU A 93 -17.31 -7.98 10.15
N SER A 94 -18.43 -7.74 10.82
CA SER A 94 -18.86 -6.37 11.17
C SER A 94 -17.81 -5.66 12.03
N GLN A 95 -17.15 -6.38 12.92
CA GLN A 95 -16.09 -5.84 13.76
C GLN A 95 -14.82 -5.50 12.96
N LEU A 96 -14.45 -6.30 11.95
CA LEU A 96 -13.36 -6.01 11.02
C LEU A 96 -13.61 -4.71 10.23
N PHE A 97 -14.83 -4.54 9.70
CA PHE A 97 -15.22 -3.31 9.01
C PHE A 97 -15.24 -2.09 9.94
N THR A 98 -15.69 -2.27 11.18
CA THR A 98 -15.73 -1.18 12.18
C THR A 98 -14.32 -0.76 12.59
N THR A 99 -13.42 -1.73 12.76
CA THR A 99 -12.03 -1.51 13.17
C THR A 99 -11.24 -0.76 12.09
N ASN A 100 -11.46 -1.10 10.82
CA ASN A 100 -10.78 -0.49 9.68
C ASN A 100 -11.62 0.59 8.98
N LYS A 101 -12.63 1.15 9.67
CA LYS A 101 -13.63 2.05 9.07
C LYS A 101 -13.01 3.19 8.28
N GLN A 102 -11.94 3.80 8.80
CA GLN A 102 -11.25 4.91 8.13
C GLN A 102 -10.72 4.53 6.75
N ILE A 103 -10.03 3.39 6.65
CA ILE A 103 -9.46 2.89 5.39
C ILE A 103 -10.58 2.56 4.40
N ILE A 104 -11.63 1.88 4.89
CA ILE A 104 -12.79 1.51 4.07
C ILE A 104 -13.53 2.75 3.56
N THR A 105 -13.71 3.78 4.40
CA THR A 105 -14.35 5.05 3.99
C THR A 105 -13.53 5.76 2.92
N VAL A 106 -12.20 5.80 3.04
CA VAL A 106 -11.32 6.37 2.01
C VAL A 106 -11.46 5.60 0.70
N LEU A 107 -11.43 4.27 0.73
CA LEU A 107 -11.60 3.43 -0.46
C LEU A 107 -12.96 3.65 -1.13
N LEU A 108 -14.03 3.76 -0.33
CA LEU A 108 -15.40 3.95 -0.80
C LEU A 108 -15.55 5.30 -1.54
N VAL A 109 -14.79 6.32 -1.16
CA VAL A 109 -14.78 7.62 -1.88
C VAL A 109 -13.83 7.59 -3.08
N TYR A 110 -12.64 7.00 -2.92
CA TYR A 110 -11.61 6.99 -3.95
C TYR A 110 -12.01 6.20 -5.20
N VAL A 111 -12.57 5.00 -5.02
CA VAL A 111 -12.91 4.10 -6.14
C VAL A 111 -13.93 4.74 -7.09
N PRO A 112 -15.08 5.27 -6.64
CA PRO A 112 -16.04 5.93 -7.53
C PRO A 112 -15.46 7.14 -8.26
N ILE A 113 -14.63 7.95 -7.60
CA ILE A 113 -13.98 9.12 -8.23
C ILE A 113 -13.08 8.65 -9.37
N THR A 114 -12.21 7.67 -9.14
CA THR A 114 -11.33 7.15 -10.19
C THR A 114 -12.11 6.52 -11.35
N SER A 115 -13.21 5.82 -11.05
CA SER A 115 -14.11 5.28 -12.06
C SER A 115 -14.78 6.38 -12.88
N LEU A 116 -15.24 7.46 -12.24
CA LEU A 116 -15.86 8.61 -12.91
C LEU A 116 -14.85 9.31 -13.83
N CYS A 117 -13.61 9.52 -13.38
CA CYS A 117 -12.54 10.07 -14.21
C CYS A 117 -12.32 9.21 -15.48
N GLY A 118 -12.38 7.88 -15.36
CA GLY A 118 -12.28 6.96 -16.50
C GLY A 118 -13.40 7.14 -17.52
N VAL A 119 -14.63 7.40 -17.07
CA VAL A 119 -15.79 7.64 -17.95
C VAL A 119 -15.77 9.05 -18.56
N CYS A 120 -15.32 10.06 -17.81
CA CYS A 120 -15.25 11.44 -18.30
C CYS A 120 -14.16 11.62 -19.37
N SER A 121 -13.04 10.89 -19.28
CA SER A 121 -11.93 10.99 -20.23
C SER A 121 -12.35 10.86 -21.71
N PRO A 122 -13.05 9.80 -22.16
CA PRO A 122 -13.46 9.68 -23.57
C PRO A 122 -14.47 10.75 -23.98
N ILE A 123 -15.35 11.20 -23.08
CA ILE A 123 -16.34 12.24 -23.35
C ILE A 123 -15.63 13.57 -23.64
N SER A 124 -14.65 13.94 -22.82
CA SER A 124 -13.86 15.16 -23.01
C SER A 124 -13.06 15.12 -24.32
N VAL A 125 -12.44 13.98 -24.64
CA VAL A 125 -11.69 13.81 -25.90
C VAL A 125 -12.64 13.91 -27.12
N HIS A 126 -13.82 13.29 -27.04
CA HIS A 126 -14.80 13.35 -28.11
C HIS A 126 -15.30 14.78 -28.37
N GLN A 127 -15.64 15.52 -27.31
CA GLN A 127 -16.03 16.93 -27.45
C GLN A 127 -14.92 17.80 -28.06
N PHE A 128 -13.66 17.56 -27.68
CA PHE A 128 -12.52 18.27 -28.25
C PHE A 128 -12.38 18.00 -29.76
N ILE A 129 -12.47 16.74 -30.18
CA ILE A 129 -12.39 16.34 -31.60
C ILE A 129 -13.57 16.93 -32.40
N CYS A 130 -14.79 16.86 -31.88
CA CYS A 130 -15.98 17.42 -32.54
C CYS A 130 -15.94 18.94 -32.66
N PHE A 131 -15.34 19.64 -31.70
CA PHE A 131 -15.17 21.09 -31.76
C PHE A 131 -14.16 21.51 -32.83
N ASP A 132 -13.06 20.78 -32.97
CA ASP A 132 -12.00 21.08 -33.95
C ASP A 132 -12.46 20.83 -35.40
N SER A 133 -13.22 19.76 -35.61
CA SER A 133 -13.81 19.44 -36.92
C SER A 133 -14.93 20.40 -37.33
N ALA A 134 -15.61 21.05 -36.38
CA ALA A 134 -16.58 22.11 -36.66
C ALA A 134 -15.92 23.44 -37.11
N ILE A 135 -14.66 23.68 -36.73
CA ILE A 135 -13.89 24.86 -37.15
C ILE A 135 -13.36 24.67 -38.58
N ILE A 136 -12.85 23.48 -38.91
CA ILE A 136 -12.33 23.15 -40.26
C ILE A 136 -13.44 23.22 -41.34
N LEU A 137 -14.68 22.86 -41.00
CA LEU A 137 -15.84 22.96 -41.92
C LEU A 137 -16.37 24.39 -42.11
N ARG A 138 -15.86 25.38 -41.37
CA ARG A 138 -16.26 26.79 -41.46
C ARG A 138 -15.20 27.71 -42.10
N LEU A 139 -14.05 27.17 -42.50
CA LEU A 139 -13.03 27.81 -43.34
C LEU A 139 -13.14 27.31 -44.77
#